data_AF-A0A0Q4U5Y9-F1
#
_entry.id   AF-A0A0Q4U5Y9-F1
#
_cell.length_a   1.000
_cell.length_b   1.000
_cell.length_c   1.000
_cell.angle_alpha   90.00
_cell.angle_beta   90.00
_cell.angle_gamma   90.00
#
_symmetry.space_group_name_H-M   'P 1'
#
loop_
_entity.id
_entity.type
_entity.pdbx_description
1 polymer ?
#
loop_
_entity_poly.entity_id
_entity_poly.type
_entity_poly.pdbx_seq_one_letter_code
_entity_poly.pdbx_strand_id
1 'polypeptide(L)'
;MLPVMDQQQIIAGIEDRASALGLPMTEVCRRAGVHPTTFSRWKQSAKNPDPIGATLASLSKIEAAVRTAEKQMRKPRRSPAAKVAA
;
A
#
# COMPACT_ATOMS: atom_id res chain seq x y z
N MET A 1 26.19 1.11 10.45
CA MET A 1 25.21 0.09 10.86
C MET A 1 23.84 0.61 10.43
N LEU A 2 23.25 0.10 9.35
CA LEU A 2 21.92 0.54 8.94
C LEU A 2 20.92 0.08 10.01
N PRO A 3 20.00 0.94 10.49
CA PRO A 3 19.01 0.53 11.48
C PRO A 3 18.23 -0.65 10.90
N VAL A 4 18.13 -1.74 11.67
CA VAL A 4 17.20 -2.83 11.40
C VAL A 4 15.81 -2.20 11.41
N MET A 5 15.26 -1.94 10.22
CA MET A 5 13.93 -1.36 10.12
C MET A 5 12.93 -2.40 10.60
N ASP A 6 12.21 -2.05 11.66
CA ASP A 6 11.12 -2.87 12.18
C ASP A 6 10.03 -2.99 11.11
N GLN A 7 9.52 -4.20 10.92
CA GLN A 7 8.42 -4.47 10.00
C GLN A 7 7.23 -3.55 10.26
N GLN A 8 6.96 -3.21 11.53
CA GLN A 8 5.87 -2.31 11.88
C GLN A 8 6.12 -0.88 11.37
N GLN A 9 7.36 -0.41 11.38
CA GLN A 9 7.72 0.90 10.82
C GLN A 9 7.55 0.93 9.30
N ILE A 10 7.89 -0.17 8.61
CA ILE A 10 7.67 -0.30 7.17
C ILE A 10 6.17 -0.25 6.87
N ILE A 11 5.36 -1.00 7.63
CA ILE A 11 3.91 -1.02 7.44
C ILE A 11 3.30 0.36 7.71
N ALA A 12 3.67 1.02 8.81
CA ALA A 12 3.21 2.37 9.12
C ALA A 12 3.57 3.36 8.00
N GLY A 13 4.80 3.33 7.51
CA GLY A 13 5.23 4.20 6.40
C GLY A 13 4.51 3.92 5.08
N ILE A 14 4.05 2.70 4.84
CA ILE A 14 3.18 2.36 3.70
C ILE A 14 1.78 2.97 3.90
N GLU A 15 1.22 2.85 5.11
CA GLU A 15 -0.10 3.39 5.44
C GLU A 15 -0.13 4.92 5.31
N ASP A 16 0.88 5.61 5.84
CA ASP A 16 0.98 7.07 5.77
C ASP A 16 1.04 7.56 4.32
N ARG A 17 1.85 6.92 3.47
CA ARG A 17 1.96 7.28 2.05
C ARG A 17 0.67 6.99 1.28
N ALA A 18 0.02 5.86 1.54
CA ALA A 18 -1.26 5.57 0.91
C ALA A 18 -2.35 6.58 1.34
N SER A 19 -2.36 6.94 2.63
CA SER A 19 -3.26 7.96 3.19
C SER A 19 -3.02 9.34 2.56
N ALA A 20 -1.75 9.75 2.39
CA ALA A 20 -1.38 11.00 1.72
C ALA A 20 -1.84 11.06 0.24
N LEU A 21 -2.05 9.90 -0.39
CA LEU A 21 -2.61 9.78 -1.75
C LEU A 21 -4.14 9.67 -1.76
N GLY A 22 -4.81 9.67 -0.60
CA GLY A 22 -6.23 9.39 -0.47
C GLY A 22 -6.62 7.97 -0.88
N LEU A 23 -5.69 7.02 -0.84
CA LEU A 23 -5.92 5.64 -1.24
C LEU A 23 -6.17 4.76 -0.01
N PRO A 24 -7.32 4.06 0.06
CA PRO A 24 -7.57 3.14 1.15
C PRO A 24 -6.64 1.93 1.05
N MET A 25 -6.17 1.44 2.19
CA MET A 25 -5.21 0.34 2.24
C MET A 25 -5.75 -0.95 1.60
N THR A 26 -7.05 -1.16 1.69
CA THR A 26 -7.75 -2.26 1.00
C THR A 26 -7.51 -2.26 -0.52
N GLU A 27 -7.49 -1.09 -1.14
CA GLU A 27 -7.25 -0.93 -2.57
C GLU A 27 -5.78 -1.19 -2.92
N VAL A 28 -4.84 -0.67 -2.11
CA VAL A 28 -3.42 -0.93 -2.32
C VAL A 28 -3.09 -2.41 -2.16
N CYS A 29 -3.66 -3.08 -1.15
CA CYS A 29 -3.51 -4.53 -0.97
C CYS A 29 -4.04 -5.29 -2.18
N ARG A 30 -5.23 -4.93 -2.71
CA ARG A 30 -5.78 -5.53 -3.93
C ARG A 30 -4.85 -5.37 -5.13
N ARG A 31 -4.29 -4.18 -5.35
CA ARG A 31 -3.31 -3.91 -6.42
C ARG A 31 -2.03 -4.72 -6.26
N ALA A 32 -1.62 -5.00 -5.03
CA ALA A 32 -0.46 -5.81 -4.70
C ALA A 32 -0.73 -7.32 -4.74
N GLY A 33 -1.98 -7.75 -4.97
CA GLY A 33 -2.39 -9.15 -4.88
C GLY A 33 -2.33 -9.72 -3.46
N VAL A 34 -2.38 -8.86 -2.44
CA VAL A 34 -2.43 -9.25 -1.02
C VAL A 34 -3.84 -9.06 -0.52
N HIS A 35 -4.39 -10.06 0.18
CA HIS A 35 -5.72 -9.90 0.77
C HIS A 35 -5.67 -8.93 1.96
N PRO A 36 -6.63 -7.98 2.12
CA PRO A 36 -6.60 -6.99 3.20
C PRO A 36 -6.61 -7.59 4.62
N THR A 37 -7.26 -8.75 4.79
CA THR A 37 -7.22 -9.45 6.09
C THR A 37 -5.84 -10.03 6.39
N THR A 38 -5.10 -10.48 5.37
CA THR A 38 -3.70 -10.90 5.51
C THR A 38 -2.83 -9.74 5.95
N PHE A 39 -2.99 -8.58 5.31
CA PHE A 39 -2.28 -7.36 5.71
C PHE A 39 -2.62 -6.94 7.14
N SER A 40 -3.90 -7.03 7.54
CA SER A 40 -4.33 -6.68 8.90
C SER A 40 -3.70 -7.56 9.98
N ARG A 41 -3.35 -8.81 9.67
CA ARG A 41 -2.65 -9.73 10.60
C ARG A 41 -1.18 -9.41 10.79
N TRP A 42 -0.58 -8.65 9.87
CA TRP A 42 0.82 -8.21 9.97
C TRP A 42 0.98 -6.97 10.85
N LYS A 43 -0.12 -6.28 11.15
CA LYS A 43 -0.14 -5.06 11.95
C LYS A 43 -0.29 -5.38 13.42
N GLN A 44 0.57 -4.77 14.23
CA GLN A 44 0.38 -4.74 15.66
C GLN A 44 -0.83 -3.87 16.00
N SER A 45 -1.73 -4.38 16.83
CA SER A 45 -2.88 -3.61 17.34
C SER A 45 -3.31 -4.14 18.69
N ALA A 46 -4.18 -3.43 19.40
CA ALA A 46 -4.76 -3.93 20.66
C ALA A 46 -5.45 -5.29 20.51
N LYS A 47 -5.96 -5.62 19.31
CA LYS A 47 -6.58 -6.92 18.99
C LYS A 47 -5.60 -7.95 18.41
N ASN A 48 -4.36 -7.54 18.13
CA ASN A 48 -3.29 -8.36 17.57
C ASN A 48 -1.94 -7.91 18.17
N PRO A 49 -1.68 -8.23 19.45
CA PRO A 49 -0.49 -7.74 20.14
C PRO A 49 0.80 -8.37 19.61
N ASP A 50 0.71 -9.57 19.02
CA ASP A 50 1.82 -10.33 18.43
C ASP A 50 1.51 -10.66 16.95
N PRO A 51 1.82 -9.74 16.02
CA PRO A 51 1.47 -9.90 14.61
C PRO A 51 2.31 -10.96 13.91
N ILE A 52 1.70 -11.64 12.94
CA ILE A 52 2.42 -12.57 12.08
C ILE A 52 3.36 -11.76 11.18
N GLY A 53 4.63 -12.17 11.09
CA GLY A 53 5.59 -11.58 10.16
C GLY A 53 5.09 -11.59 8.72
N ALA A 54 5.20 -10.45 8.04
CA ALA A 54 4.98 -10.36 6.60
C ALA A 54 6.23 -10.88 5.89
N THR A 55 6.05 -11.59 4.78
CA THR A 55 7.19 -11.95 3.94
C THR A 55 7.71 -10.70 3.22
N LEU A 56 9.03 -10.58 3.07
CA LEU A 56 9.67 -9.48 2.35
C LEU A 56 9.11 -9.31 0.93
N ALA A 57 8.79 -10.44 0.27
CA ALA A 57 8.17 -10.45 -1.05
C ALA A 57 6.80 -9.76 -1.06
N SER A 58 5.99 -9.96 -0.02
CA SER A 58 4.66 -9.35 0.07
C SER A 58 4.73 -7.87 0.40
N LEU A 59 5.61 -7.47 1.33
CA LEU A 59 5.85 -6.06 1.61
C LEU A 59 6.36 -5.31 0.37
N SER A 60 7.27 -5.93 -0.38
CA SER A 60 7.78 -5.37 -1.64
C SER A 60 6.68 -5.15 -2.68
N LYS A 61 5.69 -6.05 -2.77
CA LYS A 61 4.54 -5.87 -3.68
C LYS A 61 3.64 -4.70 -3.27
N ILE A 62 3.38 -4.55 -1.98
CA ILE A 62 2.58 -3.44 -1.45
C ILE A 62 3.30 -2.10 -1.66
N GLU A 63 4.60 -2.07 -1.35
CA GLU A 63 5.47 -0.91 -1.60
C GLU A 63 5.46 -0.51 -3.09
N ALA A 64 5.56 -1.48 -4.00
CA ALA A 64 5.49 -1.22 -5.44
C ALA A 64 4.11 -0.67 -5.87
N ALA A 65 3.02 -1.14 -5.26
CA ALA A 65 1.68 -0.64 -5.54
C ALA A 65 1.50 0.81 -5.10
N VAL A 66 2.00 1.19 -3.92
CA VAL A 66 2.01 2.59 -3.45
C VAL A 66 2.84 3.47 -4.39
N ARG A 67 4.07 3.07 -4.71
CA ARG A 67 4.93 3.83 -5.65
C ARG A 67 4.32 4.02 -7.02
N THR A 68 3.58 3.02 -7.50
CA THR A 68 2.86 3.12 -8.77
C THR A 68 1.74 4.15 -8.69
N ALA A 69 1.00 4.18 -7.58
CA ALA A 69 -0.01 5.20 -7.34
C ALA A 69 0.59 6.61 -7.21
N GLU A 70 1.72 6.77 -6.51
CA GLU A 70 2.44 8.05 -6.43
C GLU A 70 2.80 8.58 -7.83
N LYS A 71 3.32 7.70 -8.70
CA LYS A 71 3.63 8.04 -10.09
C LYS A 71 2.39 8.42 -10.90
N GLN A 72 1.26 7.76 -10.66
CA GLN A 72 -0.01 8.07 -11.32
C GLN A 72 -0.60 9.41 -10.88
N MET A 73 -0.46 9.80 -9.61
CA MET A 73 -0.87 11.12 -9.12
C MET A 73 0.01 12.25 -9.67
N ARG A 74 1.33 12.00 -9.80
CA ARG A 74 2.26 12.99 -10.41
C ARG A 74 2.04 13.19 -11.90
N LYS A 75 1.57 12.18 -12.62
CA LYS A 75 1.25 12.31 -14.05
C LYS A 75 -0.13 12.97 -14.14
N PRO A 76 -0.31 14.12 -14.82
CA PRO A 76 -1.63 14.67 -15.02
C PRO A 76 -2.48 13.58 -15.67
N ARG A 77 -3.59 13.21 -15.02
CA ARG A 77 -4.51 12.21 -15.56
C ARG A 77 -4.95 12.76 -16.91
N ARG A 78 -4.44 12.16 -17.98
CA ARG A 78 -4.88 12.46 -19.34
C ARG A 78 -6.34 12.03 -19.36
N SER A 79 -7.26 12.98 -19.22
CA SER A 79 -8.69 12.71 -19.33
C SER A 79 -8.92 11.96 -20.64
N PRO A 80 -9.64 10.82 -20.65
CA PRO A 80 -10.16 10.32 -21.90
C PRO A 80 -11.15 11.38 -22.39
N ALA A 81 -10.72 12.16 -23.39
CA ALA A 81 -11.59 13.08 -24.10
C ALA A 81 -12.85 12.32 -24.53
N ALA A 82 -14.00 12.91 -24.24
CA ALA A 82 -15.30 12.43 -24.63
C ALA A 82 -15.30 11.98 -26.10
N LYS A 83 -15.47 10.68 -26.33
CA LYS A 83 -15.95 10.15 -27.60
C LYS A 83 -17.37 9.66 -27.37
N VAL A 84 -18.31 10.58 -27.53
CA VAL A 84 -19.70 10.32 -27.95
C VAL A 84 -19.87 11.32 -29.09
N ALA A 85 -19.45 11.03 -30.33
CA ALA A 85 -20.01 10.10 -31.30
C ALA A 85 -21.46 10.48 -31.71
N ALA A 86 -21.54 11.04 -32.93
CA ALA A 86 -22.66 11.20 -33.84
C ALA A 86 -23.75 12.23 -33.50
#